data_AF-A0A9N9B8R9-F1
#
_entry.id   AF-A0A9N9B8R9-F1
#
_cell.length_a   1.000
_cell.length_b   1.000
_cell.length_c   1.000
_cell.angle_alpha   90.00
_cell.angle_beta   90.00
_cell.angle_gamma   90.00
#
_symmetry.space_group_name_H-M   'P 1'
#
loop_
_entity.id
_entity.type
_entity.pdbx_description
1 polymer ?
#
loop_
_entity_poly.entity_id
_entity_poly.type
_entity_poly.pdbx_seq_one_letter_code
_entity_poly.pdbx_strand_id
1 'polypeptide(L)'
;MKNIGTKQVLRIDPSIKRNLCRKCDTLLLPGITSQVRMKFRCVECNATKKFVARKGHILFSEKPENIFGMDNVVENNDNSNNSNNINNNVDNVERNANIENQVD
;
A
#
# COMPACT_ATOMS: atom_id res chain seq x y z
N MET A 1 17.69 -9.14 2.26
CA MET A 1 17.60 -7.65 2.23
C MET A 1 17.99 -7.01 3.56
N LYS A 2 17.63 -7.60 4.72
CA LYS A 2 17.98 -7.04 6.03
C LYS A 2 19.48 -6.90 6.28
N ASN A 3 20.28 -7.92 5.94
CA ASN A 3 21.73 -7.91 6.20
C ASN A 3 22.46 -6.75 5.52
N ILE A 4 22.07 -6.42 4.28
CA ILE A 4 22.65 -5.28 3.55
C ILE A 4 22.23 -3.98 4.23
N GLY A 5 20.94 -3.82 4.56
CA GLY A 5 20.44 -2.64 5.25
C GLY A 5 21.04 -2.43 6.64
N THR A 6 21.26 -3.50 7.42
CA THR A 6 21.92 -3.41 8.73
C THR A 6 23.41 -3.09 8.61
N LYS A 7 24.09 -3.69 7.62
CA LYS A 7 25.52 -3.44 7.38
C LYS A 7 25.78 -2.00 6.92
N GLN A 8 24.87 -1.44 6.12
CA GLN A 8 24.96 -0.07 5.62
C GLN A 8 24.23 0.95 6.49
N VAL A 9 23.60 0.54 7.61
CA VAL A 9 22.81 1.39 8.51
C VAL A 9 21.70 2.18 7.77
N LEU A 10 21.10 1.55 6.75
CA LEU A 10 20.04 2.16 5.95
C LEU A 10 18.67 2.03 6.63
N ARG A 11 17.89 3.10 6.57
CA ARG A 11 16.49 3.10 6.99
C ARG A 11 15.62 2.65 5.82
N ILE A 12 14.95 1.51 6.00
CA ILE A 12 14.01 0.97 5.01
C ILE A 12 12.64 1.64 5.17
N ASP A 13 12.03 2.02 4.04
CA ASP A 13 10.68 2.58 3.97
C ASP A 13 9.64 1.68 4.68
N PRO A 14 8.69 2.25 5.46
CA PRO A 14 7.67 1.49 6.14
C PRO A 14 6.83 0.57 5.22
N SER A 15 6.59 0.93 3.97
CA SER A 15 5.82 0.15 2.99
C SER A 15 6.55 -1.15 2.64
N ILE A 16 7.86 -1.07 2.37
CA ILE A 16 8.71 -2.23 2.12
C ILE A 16 8.83 -3.09 3.39
N LYS A 17 9.06 -2.45 4.55
CA LYS A 17 9.17 -3.15 5.84
C LYS A 17 7.87 -3.88 6.22
N ARG A 18 6.71 -3.36 5.84
CA ARG A 18 5.39 -3.98 6.06
C ARG A 18 5.24 -5.27 5.26
N ASN A 19 5.72 -5.31 4.02
CA ASN A 19 5.63 -6.45 3.12
C ASN A 19 6.70 -7.54 3.34
N LEU A 20 7.66 -7.36 4.24
CA LEU A 20 8.71 -8.37 4.49
C LEU A 20 8.47 -9.13 5.79
N CYS A 21 8.67 -10.45 5.85
CA CYS A 21 8.58 -11.18 7.11
C CYS A 21 9.70 -10.77 8.09
N ARG A 22 9.43 -10.72 9.41
CA ARG A 22 10.46 -10.39 10.43
C ARG A 22 11.47 -11.53 10.61
N LYS A 23 11.08 -12.79 10.42
CA LYS A 23 11.90 -13.96 10.75
C LYS A 23 12.63 -14.54 9.53
N CYS A 24 11.88 -14.89 8.49
CA CYS A 24 12.41 -15.60 7.31
C CYS A 24 12.70 -14.71 6.09
N ASP A 25 12.48 -13.39 6.19
CA ASP A 25 12.66 -12.45 5.07
C ASP A 25 11.80 -12.75 3.81
N THR A 26 10.80 -13.64 3.92
CA THR A 26 9.84 -13.89 2.83
C THR A 26 8.95 -12.68 2.59
N LEU A 27 8.65 -12.42 1.32
CA LEU A 27 7.66 -11.39 0.93
C LEU A 27 6.26 -11.85 1.35
N LEU A 28 5.54 -11.00 2.09
CA LEU A 28 4.19 -11.21 2.57
C LEU A 28 3.19 -10.75 1.51
N LEU A 29 2.93 -11.61 0.52
CA LEU A 29 1.90 -11.40 -0.50
C LEU A 29 0.54 -11.86 0.03
N PRO A 30 -0.48 -11.00 0.04
CA PRO A 30 -1.82 -11.38 0.48
C PRO A 30 -2.37 -12.53 -0.38
N GLY A 31 -2.87 -13.57 0.26
CA GLY A 31 -3.51 -14.71 -0.42
C GLY A 31 -2.55 -15.80 -0.91
N ILE A 32 -1.24 -15.54 -0.98
CA ILE A 32 -0.24 -16.54 -1.40
C ILE A 32 0.63 -16.94 -0.21
N THR A 33 1.45 -16.02 0.29
CA THR A 33 2.47 -16.30 1.33
C THR A 33 2.11 -15.71 2.70
N SER A 34 1.04 -14.92 2.77
CA SER A 34 0.56 -14.27 3.99
C SER A 34 -0.97 -14.31 4.09
N GLN A 35 -1.45 -14.62 5.29
CA GLN A 35 -2.85 -14.41 5.66
C GLN A 35 -3.02 -12.97 6.18
N VAL A 36 -3.85 -12.18 5.50
CA VAL A 36 -4.06 -10.75 5.80
C VAL A 36 -5.44 -10.54 6.42
N ARG A 37 -5.45 -10.12 7.69
CA ARG A 37 -6.60 -9.56 8.42
C ARG A 37 -6.12 -8.28 9.13
N MET A 38 -6.66 -7.94 10.30
CA MET A 38 -6.06 -6.94 11.22
C MET A 38 -4.66 -7.33 11.74
N LYS A 39 -4.19 -8.54 11.40
CA LYS A 39 -2.85 -9.06 11.67
C LYS A 39 -2.36 -9.75 10.39
N PHE A 40 -1.09 -9.55 10.05
CA PHE A 40 -0.41 -10.26 8.98
C PHE A 40 0.27 -11.48 9.58
N ARG A 41 -0.03 -12.68 9.07
CA ARG A 41 0.60 -13.92 9.49
C ARG A 41 1.31 -14.55 8.30
N CYS A 42 2.62 -14.76 8.44
CA CYS A 42 3.41 -15.51 7.47
C CYS A 42 3.02 -16.99 7.51
N VAL A 43 2.78 -17.60 6.35
CA VAL A 43 2.41 -19.02 6.26
C VAL A 43 3.62 -19.92 6.50
N GLU A 44 4.82 -19.52 6.06
CA GLU A 44 6.02 -20.34 6.18
C GLU A 44 6.57 -20.45 7.61
N CYS A 45 6.66 -19.33 8.34
CA CYS A 45 7.31 -19.29 9.65
C CYS A 45 6.38 -18.92 10.81
N ASN A 46 5.08 -18.72 10.55
CA ASN A 46 4.05 -18.33 11.50
C ASN A 46 4.30 -17.00 12.26
N ALA A 47 5.29 -16.21 11.85
CA ALA A 47 5.51 -14.89 12.45
C ALA A 47 4.33 -13.95 12.16
N THR A 48 3.85 -13.27 13.20
CA THR A 48 2.75 -12.32 13.10
C THR A 48 3.23 -10.88 13.21
N LYS A 49 2.72 -10.02 12.34
CA LYS A 49 2.85 -8.56 12.41
C LYS A 49 1.48 -7.93 12.63
N LYS A 50 1.39 -6.96 13.54
CA LYS A 50 0.17 -6.20 13.81
C LYS A 50 0.42 -4.74 13.43
N PHE A 51 -0.45 -4.18 12.62
CA PHE A 51 -0.46 -2.75 12.30
C PHE A 51 -1.68 -2.11 12.94
N VAL A 52 -1.49 -0.94 13.54
CA VAL A 52 -2.56 -0.22 14.23
C VAL A 52 -3.27 0.66 13.21
N ALA A 53 -4.49 0.30 12.83
CA ALA A 53 -5.33 1.07 11.91
C ALA A 53 -6.28 1.99 12.68
N ARG A 54 -5.75 3.04 13.31
CA ARG A 54 -6.58 4.10 13.92
C ARG A 54 -7.03 5.07 12.83
N LYS A 55 -8.29 5.51 12.89
CA LYS A 55 -8.81 6.56 11.99
C LYS A 55 -7.98 7.85 12.19
N GLY A 56 -7.54 8.46 11.09
CA GLY A 56 -6.71 9.68 11.11
C GLY A 56 -5.24 9.50 11.47
N HIS A 57 -4.74 8.26 11.61
CA HIS A 57 -3.31 8.02 11.82
C HIS A 57 -2.56 7.95 10.48
N ILE A 58 -1.61 8.86 10.30
CA ILE A 58 -0.67 8.89 9.18
C ILE A 58 0.74 8.49 9.64
N LEU A 59 1.54 7.90 8.75
CA LEU A 59 2.91 7.51 9.07
C LEU A 59 3.86 8.72 9.03
N PHE A 60 4.99 8.59 9.74
CA PHE A 60 6.01 9.64 9.77
C PHE A 60 6.50 10.02 8.36
N SER A 61 6.71 9.02 7.50
CA SER A 61 7.19 9.22 6.13
C SER A 61 6.15 9.81 5.18
N GLU A 62 4.86 9.78 5.55
CA GLU A 62 3.74 10.24 4.70
C GLU A 62 3.27 11.66 5.08
N LYS A 63 3.76 12.19 6.20
CA LYS A 63 3.49 13.55 6.66
C LYS A 63 4.10 14.58 5.70
N PRO A 64 3.33 15.55 5.19
CA PRO A 64 3.84 16.53 4.24
C PRO A 64 4.99 17.35 4.83
N GLU A 65 4.95 17.66 6.13
CA GLU A 65 6.02 18.38 6.83
C GLU A 65 7.36 17.63 6.89
N ASN A 66 7.35 16.33 6.60
CA ASN A 66 8.53 15.46 6.67
C ASN A 66 9.06 15.07 5.29
N ILE A 67 8.39 15.50 4.22
CA ILE A 67 8.82 15.22 2.84
C ILE A 67 9.60 16.43 2.34
N PHE A 68 10.89 16.21 2.09
CA PHE A 68 11.78 17.26 1.61
C PHE A 68 11.28 17.88 0.30
N GLY A 69 11.21 19.21 0.25
CA GLY A 69 10.77 19.96 -0.92
C GLY A 69 9.25 20.19 -1.01
N MET A 70 8.47 19.72 -0.04
CA MET A 70 7.02 19.92 0.00
C MET A 70 6.57 21.17 0.79
N ASP A 71 7.52 21.95 1.32
CA ASP A 71 7.30 23.07 2.25
C ASP A 71 6.45 24.22 1.67
N ASN A 72 6.19 24.23 0.36
CA ASN A 72 5.52 25.32 -0.35
C ASN A 72 4.03 25.06 -0.69
N VAL A 73 3.41 23.96 -0.24
CA VAL A 73 2.00 23.67 -0.58
C VAL A 73 1.02 24.15 0.50
N VAL A 74 1.51 24.69 1.62
CA VAL A 74 0.65 25.21 2.69
C VAL A 74 0.61 26.74 2.67
N GLU A 75 0.12 27.30 1.57
CA GLU A 75 -0.63 28.55 1.62
C GLU A 75 -1.93 28.39 0.82
N ASN A 76 -3.04 28.50 1.57
CA ASN A 76 -4.42 28.69 1.14
C ASN A 76 -5.12 27.49 0.49
N ASN A 77 -5.87 26.73 1.30
CA ASN A 77 -7.19 26.23 0.93
C ASN A 77 -7.98 25.86 2.19
N ASP A 78 -8.31 26.88 2.99
CA ASP A 78 -9.54 26.82 3.77
C ASP A 78 -10.73 26.95 2.79
N ASN A 79 -11.59 25.93 2.81
CA ASN A 79 -12.90 25.82 2.16
C ASN A 79 -12.95 25.72 0.62
N SER A 80 -13.27 24.52 0.10
CA SER A 80 -14.55 24.26 -0.59
C SER A 80 -14.65 22.81 -1.07
N ASN A 81 -15.82 22.23 -0.86
CA ASN A 81 -16.27 20.98 -1.48
C ASN A 81 -16.03 21.01 -3.00
N ASN A 82 -15.43 19.95 -3.57
CA ASN A 82 -15.89 19.50 -4.88
C ASN A 82 -15.65 18.00 -5.10
N SER A 83 -16.69 17.38 -5.62
CA SER A 83 -16.88 15.95 -5.78
C SER A 83 -16.15 15.41 -7.01
N ASN A 84 -16.01 14.07 -7.04
CA ASN A 84 -15.80 13.19 -8.21
C ASN A 84 -14.34 13.15 -8.72
N ASN A 85 -13.76 12.04 -9.19
CA ASN A 85 -14.31 10.84 -9.81
C ASN A 85 -13.17 9.81 -9.95
N ILE A 86 -13.14 8.72 -9.18
CA ILE A 86 -12.30 7.53 -9.48
C ILE A 86 -13.14 6.31 -9.18
N ASN A 87 -14.12 6.02 -10.03
CA ASN A 87 -14.74 4.70 -10.17
C ASN A 87 -15.50 4.67 -11.50
N ASN A 88 -14.79 4.55 -12.62
CA ASN A 88 -15.40 4.25 -13.93
C ASN A 88 -14.47 3.42 -14.85
N ASN A 89 -13.52 2.65 -14.30
CA ASN A 89 -12.61 1.84 -15.13
C ASN A 89 -12.63 0.34 -14.83
N VAL A 90 -13.65 -0.17 -14.14
CA VAL A 90 -13.82 -1.64 -13.94
C VAL A 90 -15.00 -2.21 -14.73
N ASP A 91 -15.99 -1.42 -15.15
CA ASP A 91 -17.17 -1.92 -15.89
C ASP A 91 -17.03 -1.97 -17.43
N ASN A 92 -15.84 -1.66 -17.96
CA ASN A 92 -15.61 -1.63 -19.42
C ASN A 92 -14.76 -2.80 -19.95
N VAL A 93 -14.26 -3.69 -19.08
CA VAL A 93 -13.55 -4.90 -19.53
C VAL A 93 -14.52 -6.06 -19.80
N GLU A 94 -15.71 -6.07 -19.18
CA GLU A 94 -16.70 -7.16 -19.35
C GLU A 94 -17.65 -7.00 -20.55
N ARG A 95 -17.60 -5.88 -21.31
CA ARG A 95 -18.46 -5.69 -22.50
C ARG A 95 -17.78 -5.97 -23.84
N ASN A 96 -16.45 -6.11 -23.87
CA ASN A 96 -15.70 -6.31 -25.11
C ASN A 96 -15.48 -7.79 -25.49
N ALA A 97 -16.10 -8.73 -24.77
CA ALA A 97 -16.02 -10.16 -25.07
C ALA A 97 -17.23 -10.73 -25.83
N ASN A 98 -18.24 -9.92 -26.19
CA ASN A 98 -19.51 -10.40 -26.75
C ASN A 98 -19.94 -9.80 -28.12
N ILE A 99 -19.01 -9.23 -28.91
CA ILE A 99 -19.34 -8.71 -30.27
C ILE A 99 -18.47 -9.37 -31.35
N GLU A 100 -18.33 -10.71 -31.31
CA GLU A 100 -17.77 -11.48 -32.44
C GLU A 100 -18.69 -12.63 -32.90
N ASN A 101 -19.95 -12.68 -32.47
CA ASN A 101 -20.93 -13.65 -32.98
C ASN A 101 -22.24 -12.96 -33.39
N GLN A 102 -22.21 -12.22 -34.51
CA GLN A 102 -23.38 -11.93 -35.35
C GLN A 102 -22.95 -11.13 -36.59
N VAL A 103 -22.44 -11.84 -37.60
CA VAL A 103 -22.60 -11.45 -39.01
C VAL A 103 -22.91 -12.76 -39.74
N ASP A 104 -24.02 -12.77 -40.47
CA ASP A 104 -24.43 -13.85 -41.38
C ASP A 104 -23.34 -14.20 -42.42
#